data_AF-A0A377DNC8-F1
#
_entry.id   AF-A0A377DNC8-F1
#
_cell.length_a   1.000
_cell.length_b   1.000
_cell.length_c   1.000
_cell.angle_alpha   90.00
_cell.angle_beta   90.00
_cell.angle_gamma   90.00
#
_symmetry.space_group_name_H-M   'P 1'
#
loop_
_entity.id
_entity.type
_entity.pdbx_description
1 polymer ?
#
loop_
_entity_poly.entity_id
_entity_poly.type
_entity_poly.pdbx_seq_one_letter_code
_entity_poly.pdbx_strand_id
1 'polypeptide(L)' 'MSDVAETLDPLRLPLQGERLIEASAGTGKTFTIAALYLRLLLGLGGSAAFPRR' A
#
# COMPACT_ATOMS: atom_id res chain seq x y z
N MET A 1 6.10 -17.44 -4.41
CA MET A 1 6.00 -16.57 -3.23
C MET A 1 7.41 -16.42 -2.69
N SER A 2 7.99 -15.22 -2.64
CA SER A 2 9.20 -14.99 -1.84
C SER A 2 8.85 -15.27 -0.38
N ASP A 3 9.72 -15.99 0.33
CA ASP A 3 9.46 -16.45 1.71
C ASP A 3 9.63 -15.33 2.76
N VAL A 4 10.05 -14.14 2.33
CA VAL A 4 10.34 -12.99 3.20
C VAL A 4 9.51 -11.80 2.74
N ALA A 5 8.80 -11.18 3.69
CA ALA A 5 8.08 -9.93 3.46
C ALA A 5 9.06 -8.78 3.23
N GLU A 6 8.75 -7.92 2.25
CA GLU A 6 9.53 -6.72 1.98
C GLU A 6 9.11 -5.56 2.89
N THR A 7 10.02 -4.61 3.12
CA THR A 7 9.67 -3.38 3.86
C THR A 7 8.64 -2.58 3.06
N LEU A 8 7.50 -2.30 3.69
CA LEU A 8 6.42 -1.55 3.06
C LEU A 8 6.77 -0.07 2.88
N ASP A 9 6.71 0.41 1.64
CA ASP A 9 6.58 1.83 1.29
C ASP A 9 5.13 2.12 0.85
N PRO A 10 4.29 2.75 1.69
CA PRO A 10 2.90 3.01 1.36
C PRO A 10 2.69 3.91 0.13
N LEU A 11 3.69 4.68 -0.31
CA LEU A 11 3.59 5.55 -1.49
C LEU A 11 3.94 4.83 -2.78
N ARG A 12 4.72 3.73 -2.69
CA ARG A 12 5.17 2.94 -3.84
C ARG A 12 4.50 1.58 -3.96
N LEU A 13 3.73 1.14 -2.96
CA LEU A 13 2.97 -0.10 -3.03
C LEU A 13 2.06 -0.11 -4.27
N PRO A 14 2.17 -1.09 -5.19
CA PRO A 14 1.25 -1.20 -6.32
C PRO A 14 -0.15 -1.56 -5.84
N LEU A 15 -1.15 -0.74 -6.20
CA LEU A 15 -2.53 -0.88 -5.73
C LEU A 15 -3.39 -1.81 -6.60
N GLN A 16 -2.78 -2.70 -7.37
CA GLN A 16 -3.48 -3.66 -8.23
C GLN A 16 -3.38 -5.08 -7.67
N GLY A 17 -4.48 -5.82 -7.78
CA GLY A 17 -4.59 -7.19 -7.27
C GLY A 17 -4.66 -7.25 -5.73
N GLU A 18 -4.27 -8.39 -5.19
CA GLU A 18 -4.26 -8.66 -3.75
C GLU A 18 -2.86 -8.46 -3.17
N ARG A 19 -2.77 -7.84 -2.00
CA ARG A 19 -1.52 -7.58 -1.28
C ARG A 19 -1.70 -7.93 0.19
N LEU A 20 -0.77 -8.72 0.72
CA LEU A 20 -0.66 -8.98 2.14
C LEU A 20 0.28 -7.96 2.77
N ILE A 21 -0.18 -7.26 3.80
CA ILE A 21 0.63 -6.31 4.58
C ILE A 21 0.70 -6.85 6.00
N GLU A 22 1.91 -7.19 6.44
CA GLU A 22 2.18 -7.52 7.84
C GLU A 22 2.40 -6.24 8.65
N ALA A 23 1.80 -6.16 9.84
CA ALA A 23 1.99 -5.02 10.73
C ALA A 23 1.84 -5.38 12.22
N SER A 24 2.94 -5.30 12.97
CA SER A 24 3.00 -5.55 14.42
C SER A 24 2.50 -4.37 15.26
N ALA A 25 2.45 -4.52 16.58
CA ALA A 25 2.03 -3.45 17.49
C ALA A 25 2.92 -2.20 17.32
N GLY A 26 2.32 -1.01 17.27
CA GLY A 26 3.05 0.26 17.14
C GLY A 26 3.58 0.60 15.75
N THR A 27 3.41 -0.24 14.71
CA THR A 27 3.96 0.01 13.36
C THR A 27 3.09 0.87 12.43
N GLY A 28 2.20 1.69 12.99
CA GLY A 28 1.43 2.66 12.21
C GLY A 28 0.34 2.08 11.30
N LYS A 29 -0.27 0.93 11.64
CA LYS A 29 -1.38 0.31 10.87
C LYS A 29 -2.43 1.31 10.36
N THR A 30 -2.95 2.14 11.25
CA THR A 30 -3.96 3.16 10.91
C THR A 30 -3.43 4.19 9.93
N PHE A 31 -2.18 4.64 10.14
CA PHE A 31 -1.51 5.57 9.24
C PHE A 31 -1.31 4.97 7.84
N THR A 32 -0.85 3.72 7.76
CA THR A 32 -0.66 3.00 6.50
C THR A 32 -1.97 2.88 5.73
N ILE A 33 -3.06 2.46 6.39
CA ILE A 33 -4.37 2.36 5.74
C ILE A 33 -4.86 3.73 5.28
N ALA A 34 -4.71 4.78 6.10
CA ALA A 34 -5.10 6.14 5.71
C ALA A 34 -4.31 6.64 4.48
N ALA A 35 -3.00 6.40 4.43
CA ALA A 35 -2.16 6.77 3.29
C ALA A 35 -2.59 6.02 2.01
N LEU A 36 -2.81 4.71 2.09
CA LEU A 36 -3.29 3.91 0.95
C LEU A 36 -4.68 4.35 0.51
N TYR A 37 -5.58 4.66 1.45
CA TYR A 37 -6.92 5.18 1.15
C TYR A 37 -6.86 6.53 0.42
N LEU A 38 -6.02 7.46 0.87
CA LEU A 38 -5.78 8.72 0.17
C LEU A 38 -5.22 8.51 -1.24
N ARG A 39 -4.29 7.55 -1.41
CA ARG A 39 -3.78 7.21 -2.75
C ARG A 39 -4.87 6.71 -3.69
N LEU A 40 -5.80 5.89 -3.19
CA LEU A 40 -6.96 5.43 -3.95
C LEU A 40 -7.87 6.60 -4.33
N LEU A 41 -8.20 7.47 -3.37
CA LEU A 41 -9.10 8.62 -3.56
C LEU A 41 -8.53 9.72 -4.47
N LEU A 42 -7.21 9.90 -4.46
CA LEU A 42 -6.54 10.96 -5.21
C LEU A 42 -5.84 10.46 -6.49
N GLY A 43 -5.74 9.14 -6.69
CA GLY A 43 -5.05 8.57 -7.86
C GLY A 43 -3.53 8.71 -7.78
N LEU A 44 -2.96 8.67 -6.57
CA LEU A 44 -1.54 8.91 -6.34
C LEU A 44 -0.71 7.62 -6.46
N GLY A 45 0.51 7.75 -6.98
CA GLY A 45 1.49 6.65 -7.07
C GLY A 45 2.01 6.37 -8.49
N GLY A 46 1.69 7.20 -9.49
CA GLY A 46 2.21 7.04 -10.85
C GLY A 46 1.90 5.65 -11.43
N SER A 47 2.92 4.90 -11.85
CA SER A 47 2.77 3.53 -12.35
C SER A 47 2.24 2.53 -11.31
N ALA A 48 2.37 2.84 -10.02
CA ALA A 48 1.82 2.04 -8.91
C ALA A 48 0.41 2.49 -8.47
N ALA A 49 -0.16 3.53 -9.09
CA ALA A 49 -1.50 4.02 -8.75
C ALA A 49 -2.59 3.05 -9.22
N PHE A 50 -3.72 3.06 -8.51
CA PHE A 50 -4.88 2.30 -8.94
C PHE A 50 -5.40 2.82 -10.29
N PRO A 51 -5.66 1.95 -11.29
CA PRO A 51 -6.13 2.37 -12.60
C PRO A 51 -7.47 3.10 -12.49
N ARG A 52 -7.54 4.32 -13.03
CA ARG A 52 -8.79 5.08 -13.17
C ARG A 52 -9.30 4.94 -14.59
N ARG A 53 -10.56 4.57 -14.74
CA ARG A 53 -11.27 4.59 -16.03
C ARG A 53 -11.83 5.98 -16.29
#